data_AF-A0A2M8PW81-F1
#
_entry.id   AF-A0A2M8PW81-F1
#
_cell.length_a   1.000
_cell.length_b   1.000
_cell.length_c   1.000
_cell.angle_alpha   90.00
_cell.angle_beta   90.00
_cell.angle_gamma   90.00
#
_symmetry.space_group_name_H-M   'P 1'
#
loop_
_entity.id
_entity.type
_entity.pdbx_description
1 polymer ?
#
loop_
_entity_poly.entity_id
_entity_poly.type
_entity_poly.pdbx_seq_one_letter_code
_entity_poly.pdbx_strand_id
1 'polypeptide(L)'
;MPILASSLQEIARQFPPSDATLQLLDLSTDAEVRAFLALQRTDIDIHATELSATSRVYDAILAVNLSLSDSQLLQLRQYLRQGGRIILFNQSYNDPQKAADELTNAGFERVLAERLEDGILYRGEQPYIGTLSTLERVSVVAKEFNDAKIISNTDVEKVKSRFLFVLIRQTPNLPTWRMTTDTEIQWSMVAIETTQYPILVLAFTSLPKAVAWMQQAILDGFLAEVHKIAKFSKTTVSTWQFPLLLNSKFEEVCQLATSVQLIDIDRHTAEASDE
;
A
#
# COMPACT_ATOMS: atom_id res chain seq x y z
N MET A 1 -11.62 11.35 -28.34
CA MET A 1 -12.38 12.34 -27.54
C MET A 1 -11.50 12.62 -26.33
N PRO A 2 -11.42 13.85 -25.77
CA PRO A 2 -10.67 14.03 -24.52
C PRO A 2 -11.28 13.15 -23.42
N ILE A 3 -10.45 12.70 -22.50
CA ILE A 3 -10.91 11.90 -21.36
C ILE A 3 -11.43 12.85 -20.30
N LEU A 4 -12.59 12.53 -19.73
CA LEU A 4 -13.17 13.36 -18.69
C LEU A 4 -12.27 13.36 -17.44
N ALA A 5 -12.18 14.52 -16.77
CA ALA A 5 -11.39 14.66 -15.55
C ALA A 5 -11.87 13.71 -14.43
N SER A 6 -13.17 13.43 -14.37
CA SER A 6 -13.75 12.42 -13.47
C SER A 6 -13.21 11.02 -13.75
N SER A 7 -13.09 10.64 -15.03
CA SER A 7 -12.52 9.36 -15.43
C SER A 7 -11.03 9.26 -15.13
N LEU A 8 -10.27 10.36 -15.29
CA LEU A 8 -8.86 10.42 -14.87
C LEU A 8 -8.70 10.25 -13.35
N GLN A 9 -9.60 10.83 -12.55
CA GLN A 9 -9.62 10.63 -11.11
C GLN A 9 -9.88 9.16 -10.76
N GLU A 10 -10.85 8.53 -11.40
CA GLU A 10 -11.14 7.11 -11.15
C GLU A 10 -9.99 6.19 -11.57
N ILE A 11 -9.33 6.47 -12.70
CA ILE A 11 -8.08 5.77 -13.09
C ILE A 11 -7.02 5.90 -11.99
N ALA A 12 -6.79 7.12 -11.46
CA ALA A 12 -5.79 7.37 -10.44
C ALA A 12 -6.06 6.64 -9.11
N ARG A 13 -7.32 6.30 -8.81
CA ARG A 13 -7.72 5.51 -7.64
C ARG A 13 -7.46 4.01 -7.79
N GLN A 14 -7.30 3.51 -9.01
CA GLN A 14 -7.13 2.07 -9.25
C GLN A 14 -5.70 1.57 -9.00
N PHE A 15 -4.72 2.46 -8.96
CA PHE A 15 -3.33 2.08 -8.68
C PHE A 15 -3.20 1.36 -7.33
N PRO A 16 -2.37 0.31 -7.24
CA PRO A 16 -2.14 -0.37 -5.97
C PRO A 16 -1.51 0.59 -4.96
N PRO A 17 -1.78 0.40 -3.66
CA PRO A 17 -0.97 1.05 -2.63
C PRO A 17 0.48 0.57 -2.77
N SER A 18 1.43 1.50 -2.74
CA SER A 18 2.87 1.19 -2.74
C SER A 18 3.55 1.94 -1.61
N ASP A 19 4.45 1.25 -0.91
CA ASP A 19 5.24 1.81 0.19
C ASP A 19 6.51 2.55 -0.30
N ALA A 20 6.76 2.48 -1.61
CA ALA A 20 7.83 3.15 -2.32
C ALA A 20 7.26 3.85 -3.56
N THR A 21 8.11 4.56 -4.32
CA THR A 21 7.70 5.15 -5.60
C THR A 21 7.17 4.06 -6.53
N LEU A 22 5.87 4.13 -6.85
CA LEU A 22 5.14 3.17 -7.67
C LEU A 22 5.71 3.18 -9.09
N GLN A 23 6.18 2.03 -9.55
CA GLN A 23 6.73 1.84 -10.89
C GLN A 23 5.59 1.57 -11.87
N LEU A 24 5.25 2.57 -12.70
CA LEU A 24 4.18 2.48 -13.69
C LEU A 24 4.77 2.28 -15.09
N LEU A 25 4.37 1.20 -15.78
CA LEU A 25 4.53 1.11 -17.23
C LEU A 25 3.29 1.75 -17.88
N ASP A 26 3.49 2.90 -18.50
CA ASP A 26 2.44 3.59 -19.23
C ASP A 26 2.54 3.26 -20.73
N LEU A 27 1.52 2.56 -21.21
CA LEU A 27 1.33 2.20 -22.62
C LEU A 27 0.42 3.20 -23.34
N SER A 28 -0.13 4.19 -22.64
CA SER A 28 -0.95 5.20 -23.26
C SER A 28 -0.11 6.13 -24.13
N THR A 29 -0.66 6.51 -25.28
CA THR A 29 -0.07 7.56 -26.12
C THR A 29 -0.55 8.96 -25.70
N ASP A 30 -1.33 9.06 -24.62
CA ASP A 30 -2.03 10.27 -24.22
C ASP A 30 -1.17 11.10 -23.26
N ALA A 31 -0.82 12.32 -23.68
CA ALA A 31 -0.02 13.23 -22.87
C ALA A 31 -0.81 13.85 -21.70
N GLU A 32 -2.14 13.97 -21.82
CA GLU A 32 -2.99 14.56 -20.79
C GLU A 32 -3.09 13.62 -19.58
N VAL A 33 -3.22 12.31 -19.82
CA VAL A 33 -3.19 11.28 -18.77
C VAL A 33 -1.90 11.38 -17.96
N ARG A 34 -0.75 11.46 -18.64
CA ARG A 34 0.55 11.57 -17.97
C ARG A 34 0.69 12.86 -17.18
N ALA A 35 0.27 13.99 -17.74
CA ALA A 35 0.29 15.28 -17.06
C ALA A 35 -0.60 15.27 -15.80
N PHE A 36 -1.78 14.67 -15.89
CA PHE A 36 -2.69 14.51 -14.76
C PHE A 36 -2.09 13.64 -13.66
N LEU A 37 -1.53 12.47 -14.01
CA LEU A 37 -0.91 11.58 -13.04
C LEU A 37 0.32 12.21 -12.37
N ALA A 38 1.17 12.90 -13.12
CA ALA A 38 2.31 13.62 -12.56
C ALA A 38 1.89 14.69 -11.54
N LEU A 39 0.74 15.32 -11.75
CA LEU A 39 0.18 16.33 -10.84
C LEU A 39 -0.47 15.71 -9.60
N GLN A 40 -1.26 14.64 -9.76
CA GLN A 40 -2.09 14.06 -8.70
C GLN A 40 -1.39 12.95 -7.92
N ARG A 41 -0.36 12.32 -8.51
CA ARG A 41 0.32 11.14 -7.98
C ARG A 41 1.83 11.30 -8.11
N THR A 42 2.37 12.20 -7.29
CA THR A 42 3.83 12.44 -7.19
C THR A 42 4.63 11.24 -6.66
N ASP A 43 3.93 10.20 -6.21
CA ASP A 43 4.46 8.91 -5.79
C ASP A 43 4.62 7.90 -6.94
N ILE A 44 4.27 8.26 -8.19
CA ILE A 44 4.41 7.39 -9.36
C ILE A 44 5.62 7.79 -10.20
N ASP A 45 6.47 6.81 -10.52
CA ASP A 45 7.53 6.91 -11.53
C ASP A 45 7.03 6.27 -12.83
N ILE A 46 6.81 7.12 -13.84
CA ILE A 46 6.16 6.75 -15.10
C ILE A 46 7.22 6.38 -16.15
N HIS A 47 7.16 5.14 -16.64
CA HIS A 47 7.99 4.61 -17.71
C HIS A 47 7.17 4.49 -18.98
N ALA A 48 7.46 5.33 -19.97
CA ALA A 48 6.77 5.31 -21.26
C ALA A 48 7.39 4.29 -22.21
N THR A 49 6.56 3.40 -22.78
CA THR A 49 6.71 2.59 -24.02
C THR A 49 8.04 1.88 -24.37
N GLU A 50 9.08 1.92 -23.55
CA GLU A 50 10.25 1.06 -23.74
C GLU A 50 10.05 -0.23 -22.95
N LEU A 51 9.36 -1.19 -23.56
CA LEU A 51 9.48 -2.61 -23.23
C LEU A 51 10.90 -3.06 -23.59
N SER A 52 11.91 -2.48 -22.95
CA SER A 52 13.29 -2.95 -23.06
C SER A 52 13.33 -4.37 -22.49
N ALA A 53 14.20 -5.22 -23.03
CA ALA A 53 14.41 -6.61 -22.61
C ALA A 53 14.98 -6.75 -21.18
N THR A 54 14.78 -5.76 -20.32
CA THR A 54 15.20 -5.77 -18.94
C THR A 54 14.14 -6.48 -18.09
N SER A 55 14.62 -7.23 -17.09
CA SER A 55 13.84 -7.98 -16.11
C SER A 55 13.07 -7.07 -15.13
N ARG A 56 12.59 -5.90 -15.59
CA ARG A 56 11.94 -4.91 -14.75
C ARG A 56 10.51 -5.34 -14.50
N VAL A 57 10.17 -5.39 -13.22
CA VAL A 57 8.86 -5.77 -12.74
C VAL A 57 8.18 -4.50 -12.23
N TYR A 58 7.01 -4.19 -12.77
CA TYR A 58 6.22 -2.99 -12.49
C TYR A 58 5.15 -3.26 -11.44
N ASP A 59 4.80 -2.21 -10.68
CA ASP A 59 3.67 -2.21 -9.75
C ASP A 59 2.34 -2.15 -10.49
N ALA A 60 2.29 -1.37 -11.58
CA ALA A 60 1.11 -1.24 -12.40
C ALA A 60 1.46 -1.05 -13.88
N ILE A 61 0.49 -1.42 -14.73
CA ILE A 61 0.50 -1.15 -16.16
C ILE A 61 -0.78 -0.36 -16.47
N LEU A 62 -0.64 0.78 -17.15
CA LEU A 62 -1.77 1.59 -17.61
C LEU A 62 -1.84 1.54 -19.13
N ALA A 63 -3.03 1.29 -19.67
CA ALA A 63 -3.30 1.55 -21.08
C ALA A 63 -4.64 2.27 -21.25
N VAL A 64 -4.63 3.32 -22.06
CA VAL A 64 -5.76 4.21 -22.26
C VAL A 64 -6.06 4.29 -23.74
N ASN A 65 -7.31 4.01 -24.12
CA ASN A 65 -7.79 3.91 -25.50
C ASN A 65 -6.93 3.01 -26.40
N LEU A 66 -6.26 2.03 -25.79
CA LEU A 66 -5.44 1.05 -26.47
C LEU A 66 -6.17 -0.29 -26.49
N SER A 67 -6.30 -0.89 -27.67
CA SER A 67 -6.81 -2.26 -27.80
C SER A 67 -5.64 -3.23 -27.69
N LEU A 68 -5.72 -4.15 -26.73
CA LEU A 68 -4.71 -5.17 -26.48
C LEU A 68 -5.27 -6.53 -26.87
N SER A 69 -4.50 -7.32 -27.63
CA SER A 69 -4.85 -8.71 -27.90
C SER A 69 -4.60 -9.59 -26.68
N ASP A 70 -5.21 -10.78 -26.64
CA ASP A 70 -4.98 -11.77 -25.57
C ASP A 70 -3.49 -12.10 -25.40
N SER A 71 -2.75 -12.20 -26.51
CA SER A 71 -1.31 -12.44 -26.48
C SER A 71 -0.53 -11.27 -25.85
N GLN A 72 -0.95 -10.03 -26.09
CA GLN A 72 -0.36 -8.85 -25.47
C GLN A 72 -0.69 -8.81 -23.97
N LEU A 73 -1.93 -9.07 -23.58
CA LEU A 73 -2.32 -9.14 -22.16
C LEU A 73 -1.52 -10.21 -21.40
N LEU A 74 -1.34 -11.39 -22.01
CA LEU A 74 -0.53 -12.46 -21.44
C LEU A 74 0.95 -12.07 -21.30
N GLN A 75 1.49 -11.35 -22.29
CA GLN A 75 2.86 -10.84 -22.22
C GLN A 75 3.00 -9.77 -21.13
N LEU A 76 2.05 -8.85 -21.01
CA LEU A 76 2.04 -7.78 -20.01
C LEU A 76 2.03 -8.31 -18.58
N ARG A 77 1.39 -9.45 -18.32
CA ARG A 77 1.46 -10.13 -17.01
C ARG A 77 2.88 -10.46 -16.56
N GLN A 78 3.80 -10.72 -17.49
CA GLN A 78 5.19 -11.05 -17.15
C GLN A 78 5.98 -9.84 -16.63
N TYR A 79 5.50 -8.63 -16.94
CA TYR A 79 6.07 -7.38 -16.47
C TYR A 79 5.45 -6.89 -15.17
N LEU A 80 4.38 -7.51 -14.66
CA LEU A 80 3.78 -7.16 -13.37
C LEU A 80 4.40 -7.98 -12.24
N ARG A 81 4.63 -7.34 -11.09
CA ARG A 81 4.92 -8.09 -9.87
C ARG A 81 3.69 -8.86 -9.43
N GLN A 82 3.89 -9.88 -8.60
CA GLN A 82 2.77 -10.51 -7.92
C GLN A 82 1.98 -9.45 -7.12
N GLY A 83 0.66 -9.44 -7.27
CA GLY A 83 -0.23 -8.42 -6.71
C GLY A 83 -0.19 -7.06 -7.43
N GLY A 84 0.59 -6.92 -8.51
CA GLY A 84 0.58 -5.74 -9.38
C GLY A 84 -0.71 -5.66 -10.19
N ARG A 85 -1.07 -4.47 -10.70
CA ARG A 85 -2.36 -4.25 -11.39
C ARG A 85 -2.19 -3.82 -12.84
N ILE A 86 -2.95 -4.43 -13.73
CA ILE A 86 -3.23 -3.83 -15.04
C ILE A 86 -4.48 -2.96 -14.92
N ILE A 87 -4.43 -1.74 -15.48
CA ILE A 87 -5.50 -0.75 -15.45
C ILE A 87 -5.72 -0.32 -16.90
N LEU A 88 -6.94 -0.51 -17.39
CA LEU A 88 -7.30 -0.27 -18.77
C LEU A 88 -8.51 0.66 -18.80
N PHE A 89 -8.44 1.68 -19.65
CA PHE A 89 -9.58 2.55 -19.93
C PHE A 89 -9.81 2.61 -21.44
N ASN A 90 -11.04 2.39 -21.90
CA ASN A 90 -11.35 2.46 -23.32
C ASN A 90 -12.71 3.11 -23.58
N GLN A 91 -12.70 4.25 -24.27
CA GLN A 91 -13.90 5.02 -24.64
C GLN A 91 -14.74 4.32 -25.71
N SER A 92 -14.13 3.40 -26.49
CA SER A 92 -14.82 2.65 -27.55
C SER A 92 -15.52 1.40 -27.04
N TYR A 93 -15.24 0.98 -25.79
CA TYR A 93 -15.87 -0.20 -25.21
C TYR A 93 -17.28 0.12 -24.71
N ASN A 94 -18.22 -0.78 -25.00
CA ASN A 94 -19.62 -0.64 -24.64
C ASN A 94 -20.14 -1.79 -23.77
N ASP A 95 -19.30 -2.72 -23.32
CA ASP A 95 -19.71 -3.81 -22.44
C ASP A 95 -18.67 -4.06 -21.33
N PRO A 96 -18.99 -3.74 -20.05
CA PRO A 96 -18.10 -4.00 -18.93
C PRO A 96 -17.86 -5.49 -18.71
N GLN A 97 -18.85 -6.34 -18.97
CA GLN A 97 -18.69 -7.79 -18.76
C GLN A 97 -17.67 -8.35 -19.74
N LYS A 98 -17.75 -7.97 -21.01
CA LYS A 98 -16.76 -8.36 -22.01
C LYS A 98 -15.34 -7.93 -21.62
N ALA A 99 -15.17 -6.71 -21.12
CA ALA A 99 -13.88 -6.22 -20.65
C ALA A 99 -13.34 -7.02 -19.44
N ALA A 100 -14.22 -7.42 -18.53
CA ALA A 100 -13.86 -8.29 -17.41
C ALA A 100 -13.48 -9.70 -17.86
N ASP A 101 -14.22 -10.26 -18.83
CA ASP A 101 -13.95 -11.58 -19.39
C ASP A 101 -12.60 -11.61 -20.11
N GLU A 102 -12.23 -10.55 -20.83
CA GLU A 102 -10.91 -10.41 -21.48
C GLU A 102 -9.75 -10.52 -20.47
N LEU A 103 -9.84 -9.81 -19.34
CA LEU A 103 -8.81 -9.90 -18.29
C LEU A 103 -8.81 -11.25 -17.57
N THR A 104 -10.00 -11.81 -17.32
CA THR A 104 -10.12 -13.12 -16.66
C THR A 104 -9.52 -14.23 -17.55
N ASN A 105 -9.81 -14.20 -18.85
CA ASN A 105 -9.27 -15.14 -19.83
C ASN A 105 -7.75 -14.98 -20.01
N ALA A 106 -7.22 -13.75 -19.87
CA ALA A 106 -5.79 -13.49 -19.82
C ALA A 106 -5.13 -13.96 -18.50
N GLY A 107 -5.90 -14.45 -17.53
CA GLY A 107 -5.44 -15.03 -16.27
C GLY A 107 -5.12 -14.03 -15.17
N PHE A 108 -5.76 -12.86 -15.20
CA PHE A 108 -5.79 -11.94 -14.06
C PHE A 108 -6.84 -12.37 -13.02
N GLU A 109 -6.60 -12.00 -11.76
CA GLU A 109 -7.53 -12.20 -10.65
C GLU A 109 -8.13 -10.87 -10.18
N ARG A 110 -9.18 -10.93 -9.33
CA ARG A 110 -9.84 -9.75 -8.74
C ARG A 110 -10.22 -8.70 -9.78
N VAL A 111 -10.75 -9.20 -10.89
CA VAL A 111 -11.13 -8.38 -12.03
C VAL A 111 -12.34 -7.53 -11.68
N LEU A 112 -12.28 -6.25 -12.03
CA LEU A 112 -13.37 -5.29 -11.89
C LEU A 112 -13.47 -4.51 -13.20
N ALA A 113 -14.68 -4.35 -13.71
CA ALA A 113 -14.97 -3.52 -14.87
C ALA A 113 -16.20 -2.66 -14.58
N GLU A 114 -16.06 -1.36 -14.81
CA GLU A 114 -17.04 -0.35 -14.44
C GLU A 114 -17.30 0.60 -15.62
N ARG A 115 -18.58 0.92 -15.82
CA ARG A 115 -18.98 1.96 -16.76
C ARG A 115 -18.69 3.33 -16.15
N LEU A 116 -17.90 4.13 -16.86
CA LEU A 116 -17.78 5.56 -16.61
C LEU A 116 -18.58 6.34 -17.67
N GLU A 117 -18.68 7.65 -17.48
CA GLU A 117 -19.46 8.52 -18.36
C GLU A 117 -18.97 8.50 -19.81
N ASP A 118 -17.65 8.44 -20.02
CA ASP A 118 -17.01 8.49 -21.34
C ASP A 118 -16.32 7.19 -21.76
N GLY A 119 -16.49 6.08 -21.01
CA GLY A 119 -15.84 4.82 -21.38
C GLY A 119 -16.02 3.69 -20.37
N ILE A 120 -15.19 2.66 -20.50
CA ILE A 120 -15.11 1.57 -19.53
C ILE A 120 -13.73 1.58 -18.90
N LEU A 121 -13.71 1.62 -17.58
CA LEU A 121 -12.53 1.40 -16.75
C LEU A 121 -12.56 -0.03 -16.26
N TYR A 122 -11.48 -0.77 -16.46
CA TYR A 122 -11.38 -2.13 -15.98
C TYR A 122 -9.96 -2.46 -15.56
N ARG A 123 -9.84 -3.33 -14.56
CA ARG A 123 -8.57 -3.69 -13.94
C ARG A 123 -8.53 -5.15 -13.53
N GLY A 124 -7.31 -5.67 -13.47
CA GLY A 124 -7.03 -7.03 -13.00
C GLY A 124 -5.73 -7.06 -12.22
N GLU A 125 -5.64 -7.97 -11.26
CA GLU A 125 -4.46 -8.19 -10.43
C GLU A 125 -3.66 -9.40 -10.93
N GLN A 126 -2.33 -9.28 -10.99
CA GLN A 126 -1.44 -10.39 -11.31
C GLN A 126 -1.50 -11.42 -10.16
N PRO A 127 -1.89 -12.68 -10.43
CA PRO A 127 -2.01 -13.69 -9.39
C PRO A 127 -0.66 -13.98 -8.72
N TYR A 128 -0.73 -14.37 -7.45
CA TYR A 128 0.42 -14.92 -6.73
C TYR A 128 0.66 -16.36 -7.19
N ILE A 129 1.88 -16.70 -7.60
CA ILE A 129 2.22 -18.07 -8.00
C ILE A 129 2.49 -18.89 -6.73
N GLY A 130 1.61 -19.85 -6.42
CA GLY A 130 1.73 -20.80 -5.32
C GLY A 130 0.57 -20.75 -4.31
N THR A 131 0.33 -21.85 -3.59
CA THR A 131 -0.64 -22.00 -2.50
C THR A 131 -0.21 -21.29 -1.22
N LEU A 132 0.31 -20.07 -1.32
CA LEU A 132 0.66 -19.27 -0.15
C LEU A 132 -0.62 -18.69 0.44
N SER A 133 -0.83 -18.95 1.73
CA SER A 133 -1.87 -18.34 2.55
C SER A 133 -1.75 -16.81 2.55
N THR A 134 -2.82 -16.09 2.86
CA THR A 134 -2.81 -14.61 2.95
C THR A 134 -1.67 -14.09 3.84
N LEU A 135 -1.38 -14.81 4.94
CA LEU A 135 -0.27 -14.52 5.85
C LEU A 135 1.09 -14.64 5.15
N GLU A 136 1.32 -15.73 4.42
CA GLU A 136 2.56 -15.94 3.69
C GLU A 136 2.74 -14.93 2.54
N ARG A 137 1.64 -14.46 1.93
CA ARG A 137 1.67 -13.42 0.89
C ARG A 137 2.15 -12.08 1.45
N VAL A 138 1.60 -11.65 2.59
CA VAL A 138 2.02 -10.42 3.27
C VAL A 138 3.50 -10.53 3.67
N SER A 139 3.92 -11.68 4.20
CA SER A 139 5.32 -11.94 4.56
C SER A 139 6.27 -11.96 3.35
N VAL A 140 5.85 -12.47 2.18
CA VAL A 140 6.67 -12.45 0.95
C VAL A 140 6.85 -11.03 0.41
N VAL A 141 5.82 -10.19 0.44
CA VAL A 141 5.94 -8.77 0.08
C VAL A 141 6.82 -8.02 1.11
N ALA A 142 6.78 -8.45 2.37
CA ALA A 142 7.58 -7.87 3.45
C ALA A 142 9.04 -8.34 3.49
N LYS A 143 9.48 -9.31 2.66
CA LYS A 143 10.80 -9.97 2.74
C LYS A 143 12.03 -9.05 2.65
N GLU A 144 11.87 -7.79 2.27
CA GLU A 144 12.89 -6.76 2.46
C GLU A 144 12.73 -6.02 3.80
N PHE A 145 12.73 -6.75 4.92
CA PHE A 145 13.05 -6.13 6.21
C PHE A 145 14.54 -5.76 6.17
N ASN A 146 14.83 -4.55 5.68
CA ASN A 146 16.15 -3.93 5.87
C ASN A 146 16.46 -3.91 7.37
N ASP A 147 17.74 -4.15 7.69
CA ASP A 147 18.27 -4.27 9.04
C ASP A 147 17.55 -3.36 10.04
N ALA A 148 17.03 -3.97 11.12
CA ALA A 148 16.35 -3.27 12.19
C ALA A 148 17.20 -2.07 12.62
N LYS A 149 16.63 -0.87 12.54
CA LYS A 149 17.37 0.36 12.82
C LYS A 149 16.66 1.17 13.88
N ILE A 150 17.36 1.38 14.99
CA ILE A 150 16.99 2.42 15.96
C ILE A 150 17.35 3.76 15.33
N ILE A 151 16.37 4.64 15.20
CA ILE A 151 16.58 6.02 14.74
C ILE A 151 16.04 7.00 15.77
N SER A 152 16.70 8.14 15.88
CA SER A 152 16.13 9.28 16.59
C SER A 152 15.03 9.93 15.75
N ASN A 153 14.17 10.70 16.41
CA ASN A 153 13.18 11.56 15.77
C ASN A 153 13.80 12.54 14.73
N THR A 154 15.03 13.01 14.96
CA THR A 154 15.76 13.89 14.02
C THR A 154 16.25 13.16 12.77
N ASP A 155 16.38 11.83 12.81
CA ASP A 155 16.85 11.02 11.69
C ASP A 155 15.70 10.49 10.80
N VAL A 156 14.45 10.78 11.15
CA VAL A 156 13.25 10.36 10.40
C VAL A 156 13.29 10.84 8.96
N GLU A 157 13.84 12.03 8.69
CA GLU A 157 13.94 12.55 7.32
C GLU A 157 14.84 11.72 6.40
N LYS A 158 15.79 10.97 6.95
CA LYS A 158 16.67 10.06 6.20
C LYS A 158 15.96 8.77 5.77
N VAL A 159 14.76 8.51 6.30
CA VAL A 159 13.95 7.37 5.89
C VAL A 159 13.38 7.66 4.50
N LYS A 160 13.61 6.72 3.58
CA LYS A 160 13.16 6.83 2.18
C LYS A 160 11.64 6.90 2.03
N SER A 161 10.90 6.26 2.94
CA SER A 161 9.43 6.29 2.91
C SER A 161 8.90 7.68 3.26
N ARG A 162 7.80 8.07 2.62
CA ARG A 162 7.07 9.31 2.91
C ARG A 162 6.28 9.22 4.22
N PHE A 163 5.87 8.02 4.59
CA PHE A 163 5.05 7.74 5.75
C PHE A 163 5.70 6.68 6.62
N LEU A 164 5.34 6.70 7.89
CA LEU A 164 5.62 5.62 8.82
C LEU A 164 4.31 5.08 9.35
N PHE A 165 4.29 3.76 9.55
CA PHE A 165 3.16 3.03 10.06
C PHE A 165 3.49 2.57 11.48
N VAL A 166 2.57 2.78 12.41
CA VAL A 166 2.72 2.33 13.80
C VAL A 166 1.51 1.50 14.21
N LEU A 167 1.72 0.56 15.13
CA LEU A 167 0.66 -0.27 15.65
C LEU A 167 -0.10 0.49 16.73
N ILE A 168 -1.43 0.42 16.68
CA ILE A 168 -2.34 1.18 17.52
C ILE A 168 -3.30 0.24 18.25
N ARG A 169 -3.46 0.49 19.55
CA ARG A 169 -4.63 0.08 20.33
C ARG A 169 -5.61 1.24 20.35
N GLN A 170 -6.84 0.98 19.90
CA GLN A 170 -7.94 1.93 19.99
C GLN A 170 -8.87 1.55 21.14
N THR A 171 -9.25 2.52 21.96
CA THR A 171 -10.22 2.35 23.04
C THR A 171 -11.36 3.36 22.85
N PRO A 172 -12.64 2.93 22.72
CA PRO A 172 -13.07 1.53 22.64
C PRO A 172 -12.70 0.89 21.28
N ASN A 173 -12.51 -0.44 21.27
CA ASN A 173 -12.35 -1.22 20.04
C ASN A 173 -13.71 -1.35 19.35
N LEU A 174 -14.10 -0.29 18.64
CA LEU A 174 -15.29 -0.25 17.81
C LEU A 174 -14.87 -0.13 16.34
N PRO A 175 -15.50 -0.90 15.44
CA PRO A 175 -15.33 -0.68 14.01
C PRO A 175 -16.02 0.63 13.59
N THR A 176 -15.55 1.24 12.52
CA THR A 176 -15.99 2.57 12.05
C THR A 176 -17.51 2.67 11.88
N TRP A 177 -18.18 1.63 11.38
CA TRP A 177 -19.64 1.60 11.18
C TRP A 177 -20.46 1.59 12.48
N ARG A 178 -19.83 1.27 13.62
CA ARG A 178 -20.46 1.29 14.94
C ARG A 178 -20.17 2.57 15.72
N MET A 179 -19.28 3.42 15.21
CA MET A 179 -18.95 4.70 15.82
C MET A 179 -20.06 5.71 15.54
N THR A 180 -20.44 6.46 16.58
CA THR A 180 -21.24 7.67 16.44
C THR A 180 -20.33 8.90 16.45
N THR A 181 -20.84 10.06 16.01
CA THR A 181 -20.09 11.33 16.08
C THR A 181 -19.64 11.69 17.49
N ASP A 182 -20.35 11.19 18.51
CA ASP A 182 -20.07 11.46 19.93
C ASP A 182 -19.22 10.38 20.59
N THR A 183 -18.80 9.35 19.84
CA THR A 183 -17.95 8.29 20.40
C THR A 183 -16.55 8.85 20.65
N GLU A 184 -16.20 9.01 21.93
CA GLU A 184 -14.84 9.36 22.34
C GLU A 184 -13.92 8.15 22.09
N ILE A 185 -12.85 8.39 21.34
CA ILE A 185 -11.89 7.37 20.95
C ILE A 185 -10.50 7.83 21.35
N GLN A 186 -9.79 6.96 22.04
CA GLN A 186 -8.39 7.13 22.43
C GLN A 186 -7.53 6.17 21.63
N TRP A 187 -6.41 6.67 21.10
CA TRP A 187 -5.39 5.87 20.45
C TRP A 187 -4.16 5.84 21.32
N SER A 188 -3.60 4.64 21.48
CA SER A 188 -2.29 4.45 22.08
C SER A 188 -1.45 3.62 21.12
N MET A 189 -0.25 4.12 20.78
CA MET A 189 0.70 3.39 19.95
C MET A 189 1.51 2.39 20.77
N VAL A 190 1.93 1.32 20.12
CA VAL A 190 2.76 0.27 20.73
C VAL A 190 4.22 0.72 20.79
N ALA A 191 4.78 0.66 21.99
CA ALA A 191 6.20 0.80 22.26
C ALA A 191 6.71 -0.40 23.04
N ILE A 192 8.02 -0.57 23.07
CA ILE A 192 8.69 -1.51 23.97
C ILE A 192 9.61 -0.74 24.91
N GLU A 193 9.72 -1.25 26.12
CA GLU A 193 10.81 -0.91 27.02
C GLU A 193 11.98 -1.85 26.73
N THR A 194 13.19 -1.33 26.81
CA THR A 194 14.43 -2.09 26.66
C THR A 194 15.40 -1.67 27.76
N THR A 195 16.50 -2.39 27.92
CA THR A 195 17.54 -2.01 28.89
C THR A 195 18.18 -0.65 28.61
N GLN A 196 18.15 -0.16 27.36
CA GLN A 196 18.77 1.10 26.94
C GLN A 196 17.76 2.24 26.75
N TYR A 197 16.51 1.91 26.44
CA TYR A 197 15.48 2.86 26.07
C TYR A 197 14.22 2.56 26.89
N PRO A 198 13.75 3.50 27.74
CA PRO A 198 12.52 3.32 28.50
C PRO A 198 11.28 3.30 27.59
N ILE A 199 11.39 3.97 26.43
CA ILE A 199 10.37 4.01 25.39
C ILE A 199 11.08 3.88 24.05
N LEU A 200 10.71 2.86 23.29
CA LEU A 200 11.14 2.67 21.91
C LEU A 200 9.92 2.26 21.06
N VAL A 201 9.45 3.16 20.20
CA VAL A 201 8.22 2.94 19.42
C VAL A 201 8.49 2.02 18.24
N LEU A 202 7.63 1.03 18.05
CA LEU A 202 7.69 0.14 16.91
C LEU A 202 7.09 0.83 15.68
N ALA A 203 7.89 1.00 14.64
CA ALA A 203 7.48 1.70 13.43
C ALA A 203 7.92 0.94 12.17
N PHE A 204 7.14 1.11 11.10
CA PHE A 204 7.32 0.38 9.86
C PHE A 204 7.31 1.35 8.68
N THR A 205 8.12 1.07 7.67
CA THR A 205 8.16 1.90 6.45
C THR A 205 7.02 1.59 5.50
N SER A 206 6.26 0.52 5.78
CA SER A 206 5.22 -0.01 4.91
C SER A 206 4.07 -0.66 5.68
N LEU A 207 2.86 -0.61 5.10
CA LEU A 207 1.70 -1.27 5.68
C LEU A 207 1.85 -2.81 5.70
N PRO A 208 2.25 -3.49 4.61
CA PRO A 208 2.51 -4.93 4.63
C PRO A 208 3.48 -5.39 5.72
N LYS A 209 4.54 -4.62 6.01
CA LYS A 209 5.47 -4.96 7.10
C LYS A 209 4.81 -4.85 8.46
N ALA A 210 4.08 -3.76 8.71
CA ALA A 210 3.33 -3.58 9.95
C ALA A 210 2.29 -4.69 10.15
N VAL A 211 1.55 -5.06 9.09
CA VAL A 211 0.55 -6.14 9.14
C VAL A 211 1.20 -7.49 9.44
N ALA A 212 2.27 -7.86 8.72
CA ALA A 212 2.97 -9.13 8.95
C ALA A 212 3.45 -9.24 10.41
N TRP A 213 4.09 -8.17 10.89
CA TRP A 213 4.63 -8.11 12.23
C TRP A 213 3.52 -8.18 13.29
N MET A 214 2.46 -7.38 13.13
CA MET A 214 1.32 -7.34 14.05
C MET A 214 0.61 -8.69 14.15
N GLN A 215 0.39 -9.36 13.02
CA GLN A 215 -0.26 -10.67 12.99
C GLN A 215 0.53 -11.72 13.77
N GLN A 216 1.85 -11.80 13.54
CA GLN A 216 2.70 -12.71 14.30
C GLN A 216 2.67 -12.40 15.80
N ALA A 217 2.80 -11.11 16.16
CA ALA A 217 2.81 -10.68 17.54
C ALA A 217 1.49 -10.96 18.29
N ILE A 218 0.35 -10.89 17.60
CA ILE A 218 -0.96 -11.25 18.18
C ILE A 218 -1.09 -12.77 18.34
N LEU A 219 -0.70 -13.54 17.31
CA LEU A 219 -0.78 -15.01 17.35
C LEU A 219 0.07 -15.61 18.48
N ASP A 220 1.23 -15.01 18.73
CA ASP A 220 2.15 -15.44 19.81
C ASP A 220 1.78 -14.84 21.17
N GLY A 221 0.70 -14.05 21.26
CA GLY A 221 0.22 -13.44 22.49
C GLY A 221 1.13 -12.32 23.03
N PHE A 222 2.09 -11.83 22.24
CA PHE A 222 2.98 -10.73 22.60
C PHE A 222 2.24 -9.38 22.68
N LEU A 223 1.31 -9.15 21.74
CA LEU A 223 0.42 -7.99 21.78
C LEU A 223 -1.02 -8.41 22.11
N ALA A 224 -1.62 -7.72 23.08
CA ALA A 224 -3.04 -7.82 23.39
C ALA A 224 -3.78 -6.56 22.93
N GLU A 225 -4.95 -6.75 22.32
CA GLU A 225 -5.89 -5.68 21.93
C GLU A 225 -5.35 -4.63 20.94
N VAL A 226 -4.23 -4.89 20.29
CA VAL A 226 -3.72 -4.09 19.18
C VAL A 226 -4.40 -4.59 17.90
N HIS A 227 -5.09 -3.68 17.20
CA HIS A 227 -5.96 -4.07 16.08
C HIS A 227 -6.02 -3.03 14.98
N LYS A 228 -5.21 -1.97 15.09
CA LYS A 228 -5.15 -0.91 14.10
C LYS A 228 -3.70 -0.59 13.75
N ILE A 229 -3.49 -0.15 12.52
CA ILE A 229 -2.22 0.39 12.06
C ILE A 229 -2.52 1.79 11.58
N ALA A 230 -1.83 2.77 12.13
CA ALA A 230 -2.01 4.17 11.74
C ALA A 230 -0.81 4.66 10.94
N LYS A 231 -1.10 5.51 9.95
CA LYS A 231 -0.15 6.11 9.03
C LYS A 231 0.14 7.54 9.45
N PHE A 232 1.40 7.89 9.54
CA PHE A 232 1.85 9.23 9.93
C PHE A 232 2.86 9.76 8.91
N SER A 233 2.80 11.05 8.60
CA SER A 233 3.84 11.71 7.81
C SER A 233 5.15 11.82 8.60
N LYS A 234 6.27 11.87 7.88
CA LYS A 234 7.59 12.13 8.50
C LYS A 234 7.60 13.41 9.33
N THR A 235 6.91 14.45 8.86
CA THR A 235 6.79 15.71 9.60
C THR A 235 6.11 15.50 10.95
N THR A 236 4.97 14.81 11.00
CA THR A 236 4.31 14.47 12.28
C THR A 236 5.25 13.66 13.19
N VAL A 237 5.86 12.60 12.65
CA VAL A 237 6.71 11.69 13.43
C VAL A 237 7.96 12.40 13.97
N SER A 238 8.51 13.36 13.23
CA SER A 238 9.68 14.14 13.66
C SER A 238 9.43 14.98 14.92
N THR A 239 8.15 15.27 15.24
CA THR A 239 7.77 16.01 16.46
C THR A 239 7.73 15.13 17.71
N TRP A 240 7.76 13.81 17.55
CA TRP A 240 7.71 12.86 18.66
C TRP A 240 8.99 12.93 19.50
N GLN A 241 8.88 12.74 20.81
CA GLN A 241 9.99 12.89 21.76
C GLN A 241 10.71 11.57 22.07
N PHE A 242 10.40 10.50 21.34
CA PHE A 242 10.92 9.16 21.59
C PHE A 242 11.58 8.59 20.33
N PRO A 243 12.57 7.69 20.50
CA PRO A 243 13.19 6.98 19.38
C PRO A 243 12.25 5.96 18.76
N LEU A 244 12.56 5.59 17.52
CA LEU A 244 11.82 4.57 16.75
C LEU A 244 12.70 3.36 16.49
N LEU A 245 12.12 2.17 16.60
CA LEU A 245 12.69 0.95 16.08
C LEU A 245 12.01 0.63 14.74
N LEU A 246 12.72 0.88 13.65
CA LEU A 246 12.20 0.71 12.30
C LEU A 246 12.35 -0.72 11.80
N ASN A 247 11.26 -1.28 11.28
CA ASN A 247 11.24 -2.54 10.53
C ASN A 247 11.95 -3.70 11.26
N SER A 248 11.90 -3.75 12.59
CA SER A 248 12.50 -4.85 13.32
C SER A 248 11.80 -6.16 13.04
N LYS A 249 12.54 -7.28 13.11
CA LYS A 249 11.92 -8.60 13.11
C LYS A 249 11.23 -8.84 14.45
N PHE A 250 10.17 -9.64 14.43
CA PHE A 250 9.42 -9.94 15.64
C PHE A 250 10.28 -10.66 16.69
N GLU A 251 11.12 -11.60 16.26
CA GLU A 251 12.00 -12.36 17.13
C GLU A 251 13.06 -11.48 17.80
N GLU A 252 13.59 -10.48 17.09
CA GLU A 252 14.53 -9.50 17.62
C GLU A 252 13.88 -8.63 18.70
N VAL A 253 12.64 -8.20 18.48
CA VAL A 253 11.88 -7.44 19.48
C VAL A 253 11.60 -8.29 20.72
N CYS A 254 11.23 -9.56 20.57
CA CYS A 254 11.01 -10.45 21.72
C CYS A 254 12.26 -10.64 22.57
N GLN A 255 13.45 -10.59 21.96
CA GLN A 255 14.73 -10.69 22.68
C GLN A 255 15.13 -9.36 23.35
N LEU A 256 14.78 -8.23 22.73
CA LEU A 256 15.18 -6.90 23.19
C LEU A 256 14.23 -6.31 24.25
N ALA A 257 12.94 -6.61 24.14
CA ALA A 257 11.88 -6.01 24.96
C ALA A 257 11.89 -6.59 26.39
N THR A 258 11.93 -5.70 27.38
CA THR A 258 11.67 -6.06 28.78
C THR A 258 10.17 -6.01 29.09
N SER A 259 9.45 -5.08 28.46
CA SER A 259 7.99 -4.94 28.58
C SER A 259 7.40 -4.27 27.33
N VAL A 260 6.10 -4.47 27.09
CA VAL A 260 5.33 -3.74 26.09
C VAL A 260 4.64 -2.55 26.77
N GLN A 261 4.73 -1.38 26.16
CA GLN A 261 4.17 -0.12 26.63
C GLN A 261 3.16 0.43 25.62
N LEU A 262 2.18 1.17 26.12
CA LEU A 262 1.21 1.90 25.30
C LEU A 262 1.38 3.39 25.57
N ILE A 263 1.53 4.16 24.50
CA ILE A 263 1.77 5.60 24.59
C ILE A 263 0.63 6.31 23.88
N ASP A 264 -0.04 7.20 24.59
CA ASP A 264 -1.14 7.97 24.02
C ASP A 264 -0.65 8.81 22.85
N ILE A 265 -1.45 8.80 21.78
CA ILE A 265 -1.18 9.55 20.57
C ILE A 265 -2.46 10.21 20.07
N ASP A 266 -2.32 11.46 19.64
CA ASP A 266 -3.44 12.17 19.04
C ASP A 266 -3.76 11.60 17.66
N ARG A 267 -4.92 10.92 17.55
CA ARG A 267 -5.43 10.34 16.31
C ARG A 267 -5.56 11.37 15.18
N HIS A 268 -5.76 12.65 15.51
CA HIS A 268 -5.94 13.71 14.51
C HIS A 268 -4.64 14.10 13.82
N THR A 269 -3.50 13.63 14.33
CA THR A 269 -2.19 13.81 13.70
C THR A 269 -1.85 12.71 12.68
N ALA A 270 -2.66 11.65 12.62
CA ALA A 270 -2.53 10.62 11.61
C ALA A 270 -2.99 11.13 10.23
N GLU A 271 -2.29 10.70 9.19
CA GLU A 271 -2.82 10.79 7.82
C GLU A 271 -4.09 9.94 7.78
N ALA A 272 -5.14 10.44 7.11
CA ALA A 272 -6.46 9.81 7.09
C ALA A 272 -6.34 8.28 7.05
N SER A 273 -6.96 7.61 8.05
CA SER A 273 -6.87 6.17 8.25
C SER A 273 -7.17 5.47 6.93
N ASP A 274 -6.14 4.90 6.30
CA ASP A 274 -6.34 3.91 5.25
C ASP A 274 -6.99 2.71 5.98
N GLU A 275 -8.32 2.65 5.87
CA GLU A 275 -9.28 1.69 6.47
C GLU A 275 -9.73 1.92 7.92
#